data_AF-A0A4Z1F2T8-F1
#
_entry.id   AF-A0A4Z1F2T8-F1
#
_cell.length_a   1.000
_cell.length_b   1.000
_cell.length_c   1.000
_cell.angle_alpha   90.00
_cell.angle_beta   90.00
_cell.angle_gamma   90.00
#
_symmetry.space_group_name_H-M   'P 1'
#
loop_
_entity.id
_entity.type
_entity.pdbx_description
1 polymer ?
#
loop_
_entity_poly.entity_id
_entity_poly.type
_entity_poly.pdbx_seq_one_letter_code
_entity_poly.pdbx_strand_id
1 'polypeptide(L)'
;MSHLSPATIFSPTVARQQLAVAKDWSYIDSWLLIKFANQPIPAFERNASTLKALLSLASLNETADEEQELLARSRENALTAIQTSLDNDPNTELLHTLEDSLTPEGQIALESLSSLSTTLNLSTPSTEIIGRKLLSLQTTSYTLSQATSRVATLQRSLTTELTNLTTLIASLQSPSYQAPTDLPKQTLDLQRKIKILTSKLPEIRERIAALSSSPNSSTSKITVETIKAEEEKFKEWLATVKDLEMQVKAFHGLPQDIDLARLELESLRMELRDLTRERDGLFEGLVERESPKKRGR
;
A
#
# COMPACT_ATOMS: atom_id res chain seq x y z
N MET A 1 44.92 -1.56 -21.67
CA MET A 1 45.93 -2.34 -20.92
C MET A 1 46.73 -1.35 -20.08
N SER A 2 46.27 -1.07 -18.87
CA SER A 2 46.88 -0.11 -17.95
C SER A 2 47.99 -0.80 -17.16
N HIS A 3 49.14 -0.15 -17.15
CA HIS A 3 50.41 -0.60 -16.57
C HIS A 3 50.28 -0.94 -15.07
N LEU A 4 50.29 -2.23 -14.74
CA LEU A 4 50.67 -2.72 -13.41
C LEU A 4 52.19 -2.65 -13.31
N SER A 5 52.72 -1.51 -12.86
CA SER A 5 54.15 -1.36 -12.61
C SER A 5 54.56 -2.20 -11.37
N PRO A 6 55.62 -3.02 -11.46
CA PRO A 6 56.06 -3.90 -10.37
C PRO A 6 56.53 -3.13 -9.11
N ALA A 7 56.79 -1.83 -9.21
CA ALA A 7 57.15 -0.98 -8.06
C ALA A 7 55.98 -0.78 -7.06
N THR A 8 54.73 -0.90 -7.50
CA THR A 8 53.55 -0.78 -6.62
C THR A 8 53.33 -2.04 -5.79
N ILE A 9 53.86 -3.18 -6.23
CA ILE A 9 53.77 -4.48 -5.55
C ILE A 9 54.81 -4.60 -4.42
N PHE A 10 55.90 -3.83 -4.47
CA PHE A 10 57.00 -3.87 -3.49
C PHE A 10 57.25 -2.55 -2.77
N SER A 11 56.22 -1.74 -2.52
CA SER A 11 56.33 -0.61 -1.60
C SER A 11 56.21 -1.11 -0.15
N PRO A 12 57.23 -0.93 0.72
CA PRO A 12 57.18 -1.35 2.12
C PRO A 12 55.95 -0.83 2.88
N THR A 13 55.42 0.32 2.47
CA THR A 13 54.22 0.92 3.05
C THR A 13 52.96 0.14 2.68
N VAL A 14 52.83 -0.32 1.43
CA VAL A 14 51.68 -1.13 0.97
C VAL A 14 51.73 -2.52 1.60
N ALA A 15 52.91 -3.12 1.69
CA ALA A 15 53.10 -4.41 2.36
C ALA A 15 52.74 -4.34 3.86
N ARG A 16 53.09 -3.25 4.55
CA ARG A 16 52.68 -3.02 5.95
C ARG A 16 51.16 -2.85 6.09
N GLN A 17 50.52 -2.13 5.18
CA GLN A 17 49.06 -1.97 5.20
C GLN A 17 48.34 -3.30 4.95
N GLN A 18 48.81 -4.11 3.99
CA GLN A 18 48.27 -5.44 3.73
C GLN A 18 48.46 -6.39 4.93
N LEU A 19 49.61 -6.33 5.61
CA LEU A 19 49.86 -7.10 6.81
C LEU A 19 48.93 -6.66 7.95
N ALA A 20 48.74 -5.36 8.16
CA ALA A 20 47.80 -4.84 9.16
C ALA A 20 46.36 -5.31 8.88
N VAL A 21 45.90 -5.19 7.63
CA VAL A 21 44.58 -5.67 7.20
C VAL A 21 44.45 -7.20 7.39
N ALA A 22 45.49 -7.97 7.10
CA ALA A 22 45.48 -9.42 7.33
C ALA A 22 45.42 -9.77 8.83
N LYS A 23 46.09 -9.00 9.68
CA LYS A 23 46.01 -9.14 11.14
C LYS A 23 44.60 -8.85 11.65
N ASP A 24 43.98 -7.76 11.18
CA ASP A 24 42.62 -7.40 11.57
C ASP A 24 41.60 -8.48 11.16
N TRP A 25 41.76 -9.07 9.96
CA TRP A 25 40.96 -10.22 9.55
C TRP A 25 41.19 -11.46 10.41
N SER A 26 42.43 -11.76 10.79
CA SER A 26 42.71 -12.91 11.66
C SER A 26 42.09 -12.75 13.05
N TYR A 27 42.07 -11.52 13.58
CA TYR A 27 41.39 -11.19 14.82
C TYR A 27 39.87 -11.38 14.69
N ILE A 28 39.25 -10.83 13.64
CA ILE A 28 37.81 -11.02 13.37
C ILE A 28 37.48 -12.51 13.22
N ASP A 29 38.30 -13.29 12.50
CA ASP A 29 38.06 -14.72 12.30
C ASP A 29 38.09 -15.46 13.64
N SER A 30 39.05 -15.16 14.52
CA SER A 30 39.10 -15.74 15.87
C SER A 30 37.89 -15.34 16.73
N TRP A 31 37.47 -14.07 16.65
CA TRP A 31 36.32 -13.54 17.37
C TRP A 31 35.00 -14.17 16.91
N LEU A 32 34.82 -14.34 15.59
CA LEU A 32 33.67 -15.01 15.01
C LEU A 32 33.63 -16.48 15.40
N LEU A 33 34.76 -17.19 15.41
CA LEU A 33 34.82 -18.59 15.85
C LEU A 33 34.34 -18.75 17.31
N ILE A 34 34.72 -17.82 18.18
CA ILE A 34 34.26 -17.79 19.58
C ILE A 34 32.75 -17.54 19.63
N LYS A 35 32.24 -16.51 18.93
CA LYS A 35 30.81 -16.13 18.98
C LYS A 35 29.89 -17.17 18.33
N PHE A 36 30.37 -17.94 17.35
CA PHE A 36 29.63 -19.05 16.74
C PHE A 36 29.86 -20.40 17.43
N ALA A 37 30.61 -20.46 18.54
CA ALA A 37 30.87 -21.71 19.27
C ALA A 37 31.31 -22.88 18.36
N ASN A 38 32.23 -22.61 17.43
CA ASN A 38 32.70 -23.54 16.39
C ASN A 38 31.67 -24.00 15.35
N GLN A 39 30.51 -23.32 15.22
CA GLN A 39 29.60 -23.50 14.11
C GLN A 39 30.14 -22.85 12.82
N PRO A 40 29.74 -23.33 11.62
CA PRO A 40 30.19 -22.74 10.37
C PRO A 40 29.72 -21.28 10.27
N ILE A 41 30.68 -20.36 10.16
CA ILE A 41 30.43 -18.94 9.98
C ILE A 41 29.75 -18.75 8.61
N PRO A 42 28.61 -18.04 8.53
CA PRO A 42 27.95 -17.73 7.27
C PRO A 42 28.90 -17.03 6.30
N ALA A 43 28.83 -17.37 5.02
CA ALA A 43 29.66 -16.71 4.01
C ALA A 43 29.29 -15.22 3.92
N PHE A 44 30.30 -14.35 3.97
CA PHE A 44 30.13 -12.90 3.83
C PHE A 44 31.25 -12.32 2.98
N GLU A 45 30.99 -11.13 2.44
CA GLU A 45 31.93 -10.43 1.57
C GLU A 45 33.06 -9.76 2.39
N ARG A 46 34.31 -10.08 2.07
CA ARG A 46 35.50 -9.50 2.72
C ARG A 46 35.92 -8.20 2.04
N ASN A 47 35.28 -7.11 2.43
CA ASN A 47 35.53 -5.75 1.96
C ASN A 47 36.05 -4.85 3.08
N ALA A 48 36.67 -3.72 2.75
CA ALA A 48 37.15 -2.76 3.75
C ALA A 48 36.02 -2.18 4.62
N SER A 49 34.82 -2.02 4.04
CA SER A 49 33.62 -1.62 4.77
C SER A 49 33.16 -2.67 5.78
N THR A 50 33.19 -3.96 5.39
CA THR A 50 32.80 -5.06 6.28
C THR A 50 33.83 -5.29 7.38
N LEU A 51 35.13 -5.18 7.08
CA LEU A 51 36.20 -5.19 8.09
C LEU A 51 35.95 -4.10 9.15
N LYS A 52 35.75 -2.84 8.72
CA LYS A 52 35.52 -1.73 9.65
C LYS A 52 34.27 -1.96 10.51
N ALA A 53 33.18 -2.44 9.91
CA ALA A 53 31.96 -2.76 10.64
C ALA A 53 32.19 -3.89 11.67
N LEU A 54 32.84 -4.98 11.26
CA LEU A 54 33.11 -6.13 12.13
C LEU A 54 34.08 -5.79 13.27
N LEU A 55 35.12 -4.99 13.03
CA LEU A 55 35.98 -4.48 14.11
C LEU A 55 35.19 -3.61 15.10
N SER A 56 34.34 -2.72 14.60
CA SER A 56 33.51 -1.89 15.48
C SER A 56 32.57 -2.74 16.33
N LEU A 57 31.94 -3.76 15.74
CA LEU A 57 31.07 -4.69 16.45
C LEU A 57 31.85 -5.54 17.46
N ALA A 58 33.05 -6.01 17.11
CA ALA A 58 33.90 -6.76 18.02
C ALA A 58 34.26 -5.90 19.24
N SER A 59 34.70 -4.66 19.03
CA SER A 59 35.01 -3.74 20.13
C SER A 59 33.80 -3.42 21.01
N LEU A 60 32.61 -3.20 20.41
CA LEU A 60 31.39 -2.96 21.18
C LEU A 60 30.95 -4.18 21.99
N ASN A 61 31.14 -5.37 21.44
CA ASN A 61 30.82 -6.63 22.10
C ASN A 61 31.77 -6.86 23.27
N GLU A 62 33.08 -6.64 23.09
CA GLU A 62 34.07 -6.71 24.16
C GLU A 62 33.75 -5.70 25.28
N THR A 63 33.45 -4.44 24.94
CA THR A 63 33.07 -3.46 25.97
C THR A 63 31.79 -3.86 26.70
N ALA A 64 30.81 -4.43 25.99
CA ALA A 64 29.58 -4.91 26.62
C ALA A 64 29.85 -6.12 27.53
N ASP A 65 30.68 -7.06 27.09
CA ASP A 65 31.09 -8.23 27.88
C ASP A 65 31.84 -7.79 29.16
N GLU A 66 32.76 -6.82 29.05
CA GLU A 66 33.47 -6.21 30.20
C GLU A 66 32.50 -5.51 31.16
N GLU A 67 31.56 -4.71 30.66
CA GLU A 67 30.54 -4.05 31.47
C GLU A 67 29.66 -5.06 32.22
N GLN A 68 29.24 -6.14 31.55
CA GLN A 68 28.46 -7.21 32.18
C GLN A 68 29.28 -7.91 33.26
N GLU A 69 30.56 -8.17 33.03
CA GLU A 69 31.44 -8.78 34.02
C GLU A 69 31.63 -7.87 35.25
N LEU A 70 31.84 -6.57 35.04
CA LEU A 70 31.94 -5.60 36.14
C LEU A 70 30.64 -5.52 36.95
N LEU A 71 29.48 -5.51 36.29
CA LEU A 71 28.18 -5.55 36.97
C LEU A 71 27.98 -6.85 37.73
N ALA A 72 28.39 -8.00 37.18
CA ALA A 72 28.30 -9.29 37.85
C ALA A 72 29.16 -9.32 39.11
N ARG A 73 30.44 -8.88 39.02
CA ARG A 73 31.34 -8.78 40.17
C ARG A 73 30.81 -7.79 41.22
N SER A 74 30.27 -6.65 40.79
CA SER A 74 29.68 -5.68 41.71
C SER A 74 28.46 -6.25 42.44
N ARG A 75 27.62 -7.05 41.77
CA ARG A 75 26.48 -7.72 42.39
C ARG A 75 26.93 -8.79 43.37
N GLU A 76 27.93 -9.60 43.00
CA GLU A 76 28.51 -10.61 43.89
C GLU A 76 29.12 -9.97 45.16
N ASN A 77 29.88 -8.89 45.00
CA ASN A 77 30.44 -8.14 46.13
C ASN A 77 29.33 -7.52 47.00
N ALA A 78 28.25 -7.01 46.41
CA ALA A 78 27.11 -6.49 47.16
C ALA A 78 26.37 -7.60 47.92
N LEU A 79 26.17 -8.77 47.31
CA LEU A 79 25.51 -9.92 47.94
C LEU A 79 26.36 -10.47 49.11
N THR A 80 27.67 -10.59 48.93
CA THR A 80 28.58 -11.02 50.00
C THR A 80 28.63 -10.01 51.16
N ALA A 81 28.63 -8.71 50.86
CA ALA A 81 28.54 -7.67 51.89
C ALA A 81 27.21 -7.74 52.67
N ILE A 82 26.09 -7.99 52.00
CA ILE A 82 24.79 -8.17 52.66
C ILE A 82 24.78 -9.44 53.51
N GLN A 83 25.27 -10.57 52.98
CA GLN A 83 25.33 -11.84 53.71
C GLN A 83 26.17 -11.71 54.98
N THR A 84 27.37 -11.14 54.88
CA THR A 84 28.23 -10.90 56.04
C THR A 84 27.61 -9.92 57.04
N SER A 85 26.85 -8.93 56.60
CA SER A 85 26.12 -8.03 57.51
C SER A 85 24.98 -8.75 58.25
N LEU A 86 24.29 -9.67 57.58
CA LEU A 86 23.20 -10.46 58.15
C LEU A 86 23.73 -11.46 59.18
N ASP A 87 24.80 -12.19 58.84
CA ASP A 87 25.41 -13.18 59.73
C ASP A 87 25.96 -12.55 61.04
N ASN A 88 26.28 -11.24 61.00
CA ASN A 88 26.79 -10.48 62.15
C ASN A 88 25.70 -9.67 62.89
N ASP A 89 24.44 -9.70 62.45
CA ASP A 89 23.36 -8.94 63.09
C ASP A 89 22.90 -9.67 64.37
N PRO A 90 23.07 -9.06 65.57
CA PRO A 90 22.67 -9.68 66.84
C PRO A 90 21.16 -9.91 66.95
N ASN A 91 20.35 -9.33 66.06
CA ASN A 91 18.90 -9.50 66.05
C ASN A 91 18.44 -10.73 65.25
N THR A 92 19.34 -11.46 64.58
CA THR A 92 18.98 -12.66 63.79
C THR A 92 18.30 -13.72 64.65
N GLU A 93 18.84 -14.02 65.83
CA GLU A 93 18.23 -14.97 66.78
C GLU A 93 16.84 -14.50 67.23
N LEU A 94 16.67 -13.19 67.49
CA LEU A 94 15.36 -12.62 67.84
C LEU A 94 14.37 -12.74 66.69
N LEU A 95 14.78 -12.48 65.45
CA LEU A 95 13.93 -12.61 64.27
C LEU A 95 13.47 -14.06 64.07
N HIS A 96 14.35 -15.04 64.24
CA HIS A 96 13.98 -16.46 64.18
C HIS A 96 12.99 -16.84 65.29
N THR A 97 13.19 -16.37 66.53
CA THR A 97 12.21 -16.65 67.61
C THR A 97 10.84 -16.01 67.35
N LEU A 98 10.81 -14.84 66.70
CA LEU A 98 9.56 -14.20 66.29
C LEU A 98 8.89 -15.00 65.17
N GLU A 99 9.67 -15.43 64.17
CA GLU A 99 9.21 -16.29 63.06
C GLU A 99 8.59 -17.61 63.55
N ASP A 100 9.22 -18.25 64.53
CA ASP A 100 8.73 -19.48 65.16
C ASP A 100 7.48 -19.25 66.01
N SER A 101 7.27 -18.02 66.51
CA SER A 101 6.10 -17.65 67.32
C SER A 101 4.86 -17.26 66.50
N LEU A 102 4.99 -17.13 65.18
CA LEU A 102 3.88 -16.79 64.30
C LEU A 102 2.88 -17.94 64.15
N THR A 103 1.61 -17.59 63.94
CA THR A 103 0.59 -18.55 63.52
C THR A 103 0.91 -19.08 62.11
N PRO A 104 0.40 -20.25 61.71
CA PRO A 104 0.61 -20.78 60.36
C PRO A 104 0.11 -19.81 59.27
N GLU A 105 -0.97 -19.07 59.53
CA GLU A 105 -1.47 -18.03 58.63
C GLU A 105 -0.51 -16.84 58.55
N GLY A 106 0.10 -16.45 59.67
CA GLY A 106 1.12 -15.39 59.71
C GLY A 106 2.39 -15.77 58.94
N GLN A 107 2.84 -17.02 59.03
CA GLN A 107 3.97 -17.52 58.26
C GLN A 107 3.69 -17.49 56.75
N ILE A 108 2.53 -17.98 56.31
CA ILE A 108 2.13 -17.94 54.90
C ILE A 108 2.02 -16.49 54.40
N ALA A 109 1.45 -15.58 55.20
CA ALA A 109 1.35 -14.17 54.84
C ALA A 109 2.74 -13.53 54.66
N LEU A 110 3.68 -13.79 55.57
CA LEU A 110 5.05 -13.28 55.50
C LEU A 110 5.82 -13.87 54.31
N GLU A 111 5.69 -15.17 54.06
CA GLU A 111 6.29 -15.84 52.90
C GLU A 111 5.73 -15.29 51.58
N SER A 112 4.40 -15.08 51.50
CA SER A 112 3.77 -14.46 50.32
C SER A 112 4.25 -13.03 50.09
N LEU A 113 4.43 -12.25 51.17
CA LEU A 113 4.87 -10.86 51.08
C LEU A 113 6.36 -10.75 50.72
N SER A 114 7.22 -11.61 51.27
CA SER A 114 8.64 -11.68 50.91
C SER A 114 8.85 -12.18 49.48
N SER A 115 8.14 -13.22 49.05
CA SER A 115 8.17 -13.71 47.67
C SER A 115 7.63 -12.67 46.68
N LEU A 116 6.53 -11.98 46.99
CA LEU A 116 6.04 -10.89 46.14
C LEU A 116 6.99 -9.69 46.10
N SER A 117 7.61 -9.34 47.24
CA SER A 117 8.58 -8.24 47.29
C SER A 117 9.84 -8.54 46.48
N THR A 118 10.36 -9.77 46.57
CA THR A 118 11.54 -10.20 45.79
C THR A 118 11.23 -10.31 44.31
N THR A 119 10.10 -10.92 43.92
CA THR A 119 9.69 -11.03 42.51
C THR A 119 9.42 -9.66 41.86
N LEU A 120 8.88 -8.71 42.61
CA LEU A 120 8.65 -7.34 42.15
C LEU A 120 9.88 -6.42 42.33
N ASN A 121 11.01 -6.95 42.84
CA ASN A 121 12.23 -6.20 43.15
C ASN A 121 11.97 -4.93 44.00
N LEU A 122 11.19 -5.08 45.07
CA LEU A 122 10.85 -3.99 45.98
C LEU A 122 11.78 -4.01 47.20
N SER A 123 12.38 -2.86 47.48
CA SER A 123 13.28 -2.67 48.63
C SER A 123 12.53 -2.58 49.98
N THR A 124 11.25 -2.22 49.95
CA THR A 124 10.40 -2.08 51.14
C THR A 124 9.10 -2.82 50.92
N PRO A 125 8.84 -3.90 51.67
CA PRO A 125 7.69 -4.75 51.42
C PRO A 125 6.45 -4.17 52.11
N SER A 126 5.86 -3.14 51.49
CA SER A 126 4.55 -2.62 51.90
C SER A 126 3.46 -3.16 50.96
N THR A 127 2.34 -3.56 51.52
CA THR A 127 1.20 -4.10 50.75
C THR A 127 0.67 -3.08 49.74
N GLU A 128 0.71 -1.78 50.06
CA GLU A 128 0.29 -0.71 49.15
C GLU A 128 1.22 -0.61 47.92
N ILE A 129 2.55 -0.62 48.12
CA ILE A 129 3.51 -0.54 47.02
C ILE A 129 3.41 -1.79 46.14
N ILE A 130 3.28 -2.98 46.75
CA ILE A 130 3.06 -4.24 46.04
C ILE A 130 1.79 -4.16 45.18
N GLY A 131 0.67 -3.71 45.77
CA GLY A 131 -0.60 -3.56 45.05
C GLY A 131 -0.51 -2.58 43.88
N ARG A 132 0.11 -1.41 44.08
CA ARG A 132 0.33 -0.43 43.01
C ARG A 132 1.19 -0.97 41.88
N LYS A 133 2.26 -1.70 42.22
CA LYS A 133 3.16 -2.31 41.23
C LYS A 133 2.45 -3.41 40.44
N LEU A 134 1.68 -4.26 41.11
CA LEU A 134 0.88 -5.29 40.46
C LEU A 134 -0.16 -4.69 39.50
N LEU A 135 -0.88 -3.63 39.92
CA LEU A 135 -1.82 -2.92 39.05
C LEU A 135 -1.11 -2.25 37.85
N SER A 136 0.08 -1.69 38.06
CA SER A 136 0.87 -1.13 36.97
C SER A 136 1.31 -2.20 35.97
N LEU A 137 1.79 -3.36 36.45
CA LEU A 137 2.16 -4.49 35.60
C LEU A 137 0.96 -5.02 34.84
N GLN A 138 -0.19 -5.17 35.51
CA GLN A 138 -1.43 -5.61 34.87
C GLN A 138 -1.87 -4.64 33.76
N THR A 139 -1.78 -3.34 34.02
CA THR A 139 -2.11 -2.31 33.04
C THR A 139 -1.15 -2.38 31.85
N THR A 140 0.16 -2.45 32.10
CA THR A 140 1.16 -2.58 31.02
C THR A 140 0.95 -3.84 30.19
N SER A 141 0.69 -4.99 30.84
CA SER A 141 0.39 -6.26 30.17
C SER A 141 -0.83 -6.15 29.26
N TYR A 142 -1.93 -5.56 29.76
CA TYR A 142 -3.13 -5.35 28.96
C TYR A 142 -2.88 -4.40 27.78
N THR A 143 -2.20 -3.28 28.01
CA THR A 143 -1.88 -2.33 26.93
C THR A 143 -1.00 -2.95 25.85
N LEU A 144 -0.05 -3.80 26.24
CA LEU A 144 0.81 -4.53 25.30
C LEU A 144 -0.01 -5.55 24.51
N SER A 145 -0.88 -6.32 25.18
CA SER A 145 -1.78 -7.29 24.53
C SER A 145 -2.75 -6.61 23.54
N GLN A 146 -3.24 -5.42 23.90
CA GLN A 146 -4.07 -4.62 23.01
C GLN A 146 -3.25 -4.10 21.81
N ALA A 147 -2.03 -3.61 22.05
CA ALA A 147 -1.14 -3.15 20.98
C ALA A 147 -0.77 -4.29 20.01
N THR A 148 -0.46 -5.49 20.52
CA THR A 148 -0.15 -6.64 19.68
C THR A 148 -1.35 -7.07 18.84
N SER A 149 -2.56 -7.10 19.42
CA SER A 149 -3.77 -7.39 18.64
C SER A 149 -4.03 -6.36 17.54
N ARG A 150 -3.79 -5.06 17.81
CA ARG A 150 -3.89 -4.00 16.81
C ARG A 150 -2.83 -4.11 15.71
N VAL A 151 -1.60 -4.47 16.06
CA VAL A 151 -0.55 -4.70 15.06
C VAL A 151 -0.90 -5.91 14.20
N ALA A 152 -1.45 -6.98 14.78
CA ALA A 152 -1.87 -8.16 14.04
C ALA A 152 -3.01 -7.86 13.04
N THR A 153 -3.98 -7.01 13.41
CA THR A 153 -5.04 -6.60 12.48
C THR A 153 -4.51 -5.72 11.35
N LEU A 154 -3.60 -4.78 11.65
CA LEU A 154 -2.93 -3.97 10.64
C LEU A 154 -2.09 -4.83 9.69
N GLN A 155 -1.31 -5.76 10.22
CA GLN A 155 -0.53 -6.71 9.42
C GLN A 155 -1.45 -7.49 8.48
N ARG A 156 -2.57 -8.02 8.98
CA ARG A 156 -3.53 -8.73 8.14
C ARG A 156 -4.07 -7.84 7.02
N SER A 157 -4.44 -6.59 7.33
CA SER A 157 -4.93 -5.65 6.31
C SER A 157 -3.87 -5.33 5.25
N LEU A 158 -2.62 -5.10 5.66
CA LEU A 158 -1.53 -4.86 4.72
C LEU A 158 -1.24 -6.08 3.87
N THR A 159 -1.28 -7.29 4.44
CA THR A 159 -1.12 -8.51 3.65
C THR A 159 -2.24 -8.70 2.64
N THR A 160 -3.50 -8.39 3.01
CA THR A 160 -4.61 -8.47 2.05
C THR A 160 -4.47 -7.42 0.95
N GLU A 161 -4.08 -6.20 1.28
CA GLU A 161 -3.85 -5.16 0.26
C GLU A 161 -2.68 -5.51 -0.65
N LEU A 162 -1.59 -6.05 -0.12
CA LEU A 162 -0.48 -6.56 -0.93
C LEU A 162 -0.95 -7.66 -1.87
N THR A 163 -1.74 -8.63 -1.39
CA THR A 163 -2.29 -9.67 -2.27
C THR A 163 -3.19 -9.06 -3.35
N ASN A 164 -4.05 -8.11 -3.02
CA ASN A 164 -4.94 -7.43 -3.98
C ASN A 164 -4.15 -6.64 -5.04
N LEU A 165 -3.11 -5.92 -4.62
CA LEU A 165 -2.25 -5.18 -5.54
C LEU A 165 -1.47 -6.12 -6.44
N THR A 166 -0.97 -7.24 -5.93
CA THR A 166 -0.27 -8.24 -6.76
C THR A 166 -1.19 -8.90 -7.77
N THR A 167 -2.45 -9.20 -7.40
CA THR A 167 -3.42 -9.75 -8.35
C THR A 167 -3.82 -8.72 -9.41
N LEU A 168 -3.94 -7.44 -9.03
CA LEU A 168 -4.19 -6.34 -9.95
C LEU A 168 -3.02 -6.10 -10.91
N ILE A 169 -1.78 -6.16 -10.43
CA ILE A 169 -0.60 -6.07 -11.30
C ILE A 169 -0.60 -7.24 -12.29
N ALA A 170 -0.87 -8.46 -11.84
CA ALA A 170 -0.97 -9.62 -12.71
C ALA A 170 -2.10 -9.48 -13.75
N SER A 171 -3.24 -8.89 -13.37
CA SER A 171 -4.36 -8.65 -14.30
C SER A 171 -4.03 -7.55 -15.32
N LEU A 172 -3.35 -6.47 -14.93
CA LEU A 172 -2.90 -5.43 -15.84
C LEU A 172 -1.78 -5.90 -16.78
N GLN A 173 -0.94 -6.84 -16.32
CA GLN A 173 0.06 -7.49 -17.16
C GLN A 173 -0.52 -8.60 -18.04
N SER A 174 -1.80 -8.93 -17.89
CA SER A 174 -2.45 -9.94 -18.71
C SER A 174 -2.50 -9.51 -20.18
N PRO A 175 -2.53 -10.47 -21.12
CA PRO A 175 -2.53 -10.18 -22.56
C PRO A 175 -3.76 -9.38 -23.02
N SER A 176 -4.80 -9.27 -22.19
CA SER A 176 -5.99 -8.45 -22.46
C SER A 176 -5.70 -6.95 -22.42
N TYR A 177 -4.70 -6.51 -21.65
CA TYR A 177 -4.33 -5.09 -21.50
C TYR A 177 -2.98 -4.76 -22.17
N GLN A 178 -2.30 -5.75 -22.75
CA GLN A 178 -1.10 -5.51 -23.55
C GLN A 178 -1.48 -5.15 -24.99
N ALA A 179 -0.73 -4.23 -25.60
CA ALA A 179 -0.90 -3.91 -27.01
C ALA A 179 -0.68 -5.18 -27.85
N PRO A 180 -1.59 -5.53 -28.78
CA PRO A 180 -1.41 -6.68 -29.65
C PRO A 180 -0.05 -6.62 -30.36
N THR A 181 0.72 -7.70 -30.31
CA THR A 181 2.11 -7.75 -30.84
C THR A 181 2.20 -7.47 -32.34
N ASP A 182 1.08 -7.57 -33.05
CA ASP A 182 0.98 -7.32 -34.48
C ASP A 182 0.63 -5.87 -34.84
N LEU A 183 0.19 -5.06 -33.87
CA LEU A 183 -0.12 -3.63 -34.06
C LEU A 183 1.04 -2.84 -34.69
N PRO A 184 2.32 -2.96 -34.23
CA PRO A 184 3.44 -2.27 -34.86
C PRO A 184 3.65 -2.69 -36.32
N LYS A 185 3.49 -3.99 -36.64
CA LYS A 185 3.59 -4.50 -38.01
C LYS A 185 2.47 -3.94 -38.88
N GLN A 186 1.23 -3.96 -38.37
CA GLN A 186 0.07 -3.40 -39.05
C GLN A 186 0.23 -1.88 -39.28
N THR A 187 0.74 -1.12 -38.32
CA THR A 187 1.02 0.31 -38.52
C THR A 187 2.08 0.56 -39.58
N LEU A 188 3.14 -0.26 -39.64
CA LEU A 188 4.16 -0.13 -40.68
C LEU A 188 3.59 -0.46 -42.07
N ASP A 189 2.76 -1.49 -42.16
CA ASP A 189 2.11 -1.87 -43.43
C ASP A 189 1.09 -0.82 -43.87
N LEU A 190 0.32 -0.24 -42.95
CA LEU A 190 -0.56 0.90 -43.22
C LEU A 190 0.25 2.12 -43.66
N GLN A 191 1.37 2.44 -43.01
CA GLN A 191 2.24 3.54 -43.43
C GLN A 191 2.82 3.32 -44.83
N ARG A 192 3.23 2.09 -45.18
CA ARG A 192 3.68 1.75 -46.54
C ARG A 192 2.56 1.91 -47.55
N LYS A 193 1.35 1.41 -47.25
CA LYS A 193 0.16 1.57 -48.11
C LYS A 193 -0.18 3.04 -48.30
N ILE A 194 -0.16 3.85 -47.24
CA ILE A 194 -0.38 5.29 -47.30
C ILE A 194 0.68 5.96 -48.19
N LYS A 195 1.97 5.62 -48.05
CA LYS A 195 3.03 6.16 -48.91
C LYS A 195 2.82 5.82 -50.40
N ILE A 196 2.39 4.60 -50.70
CA ILE A 196 2.08 4.18 -52.08
C ILE A 196 0.84 4.92 -52.61
N LEU A 197 -0.22 5.03 -51.83
CA LEU A 197 -1.44 5.72 -52.25
C LEU A 197 -1.22 7.24 -52.40
N THR A 198 -0.43 7.85 -51.51
CA THR A 198 -0.08 9.27 -51.59
C THR A 198 0.82 9.59 -52.77
N SER A 199 1.72 8.67 -53.18
CA SER A 199 2.50 8.84 -54.42
C SER A 199 1.67 8.63 -55.69
N LYS A 200 0.58 7.84 -55.63
CA LYS A 200 -0.38 7.65 -56.72
C LYS A 200 -1.46 8.73 -56.82
N LEU A 201 -1.68 9.49 -55.75
CA LEU A 201 -2.62 10.62 -55.72
C LEU A 201 -2.35 11.69 -56.81
N PRO A 202 -1.12 12.16 -57.05
CA PRO A 202 -0.85 13.11 -58.14
C PRO A 202 -1.14 12.51 -59.52
N GLU A 203 -0.78 11.24 -59.77
CA GLU A 203 -1.08 10.57 -61.05
C GLU A 203 -2.60 10.45 -61.29
N ILE A 204 -3.38 10.13 -60.25
CA ILE A 204 -4.84 10.06 -60.33
C ILE A 204 -5.44 11.46 -60.50
N ARG A 205 -4.93 12.47 -59.78
CA ARG A 205 -5.34 13.86 -59.96
C ARG A 205 -5.06 14.35 -61.37
N GLU A 206 -3.91 13.99 -61.93
CA GLU A 206 -3.54 14.33 -63.30
C GLU A 206 -4.40 13.60 -64.32
N ARG A 207 -4.76 12.33 -64.09
CA ARG A 207 -5.74 11.60 -64.92
C ARG A 207 -7.13 12.21 -64.83
N ILE A 208 -7.60 12.61 -63.65
CA ILE A 208 -8.88 13.32 -63.48
C ILE A 208 -8.83 14.67 -64.18
N ALA A 209 -7.73 15.41 -64.02
CA ALA A 209 -7.51 16.66 -64.74
C ALA A 209 -7.56 16.43 -66.26
N ALA A 210 -6.86 15.40 -66.76
CA ALA A 210 -6.84 15.02 -68.18
C ALA A 210 -8.20 14.52 -68.70
N LEU A 211 -8.98 13.80 -67.87
CA LEU A 211 -10.34 13.36 -68.20
C LEU A 211 -11.34 14.53 -68.18
N SER A 212 -11.16 15.47 -67.25
CA SER A 212 -11.97 16.71 -67.17
C SER A 212 -11.59 17.74 -68.22
N SER A 213 -10.33 17.75 -68.68
CA SER A 213 -9.83 18.60 -69.75
C SER A 213 -9.96 17.93 -71.13
N SER A 214 -10.32 16.64 -71.18
CA SER A 214 -10.65 15.95 -72.42
C SER A 214 -12.00 16.47 -72.90
N PRO A 215 -12.08 17.19 -74.03
CA PRO A 215 -13.30 17.86 -74.47
C PRO A 215 -14.40 16.88 -74.96
N ASN A 216 -14.21 15.56 -74.85
CA ASN A 216 -15.11 14.55 -75.42
C ASN A 216 -15.59 13.46 -74.43
N SER A 217 -15.30 13.56 -73.13
CA SER A 217 -15.87 12.62 -72.14
C SER A 217 -17.13 13.20 -71.49
N SER A 218 -18.24 13.12 -72.21
CA SER A 218 -19.61 13.00 -71.67
C SER A 218 -19.88 13.63 -70.29
N THR A 219 -19.74 14.94 -70.16
CA THR A 219 -20.82 15.66 -69.47
C THR A 219 -21.99 15.57 -70.44
N SER A 220 -22.88 14.60 -70.24
CA SER A 220 -24.23 14.68 -70.80
C SER A 220 -24.65 16.13 -70.62
N LYS A 221 -24.94 16.84 -71.72
CA LYS A 221 -25.47 18.20 -71.66
C LYS A 221 -26.57 18.14 -70.61
N ILE A 222 -26.33 18.77 -69.45
CA ILE A 222 -27.26 18.78 -68.33
C ILE A 222 -28.48 19.51 -68.90
N THR A 223 -29.41 18.75 -69.44
CA THR A 223 -30.65 19.26 -69.98
C THR A 223 -31.52 19.65 -68.79
N VAL A 224 -32.34 20.68 -68.96
CA VAL A 224 -33.23 21.18 -67.89
C VAL A 224 -34.06 20.05 -67.27
N GLU A 225 -34.36 18.99 -68.03
CA GLU A 225 -35.04 17.78 -67.57
C GLU A 225 -34.23 16.97 -66.55
N THR A 226 -32.91 16.85 -66.73
CA THR A 226 -32.02 16.19 -65.75
C THR A 226 -31.93 16.99 -64.45
N ILE A 227 -31.88 18.32 -64.54
CA ILE A 227 -31.93 19.22 -63.37
C ILE A 227 -33.25 19.08 -62.64
N LYS A 228 -34.39 19.03 -63.37
CA LYS A 228 -35.71 18.83 -62.75
C LYS A 228 -35.81 17.49 -62.03
N ALA A 229 -35.31 16.41 -62.63
CA ALA A 229 -35.30 15.09 -61.99
C ALA A 229 -34.39 15.05 -60.74
N GLU A 230 -33.27 15.77 -60.77
CA GLU A 230 -32.40 15.94 -59.60
C GLU A 230 -33.01 16.85 -58.53
N GLU A 231 -33.73 17.91 -58.91
CA GLU A 231 -34.49 18.76 -58.00
C GLU A 231 -35.64 18.03 -57.32
N GLU A 232 -36.36 17.17 -58.04
CA GLU A 232 -37.41 16.33 -57.48
C GLU A 232 -36.85 15.36 -56.46
N LYS A 233 -35.77 14.65 -56.81
CA LYS A 233 -35.03 13.81 -55.85
C LYS A 233 -34.57 14.64 -54.66
N PHE A 234 -33.98 15.82 -54.87
CA PHE A 234 -33.51 16.65 -53.77
C PHE A 234 -34.65 17.11 -52.85
N LYS A 235 -35.84 17.38 -53.39
CA LYS A 235 -37.05 17.67 -52.59
C LYS A 235 -37.51 16.46 -51.80
N GLU A 236 -37.46 15.26 -52.39
CA GLU A 236 -37.72 14.01 -51.67
C GLU A 236 -36.71 13.80 -50.54
N TRP A 237 -35.41 13.98 -50.81
CA TRP A 237 -34.35 13.92 -49.81
C TRP A 237 -34.51 14.98 -48.71
N LEU A 238 -34.98 16.18 -49.04
CA LEU A 238 -35.30 17.19 -48.03
C LEU A 238 -36.50 16.80 -47.18
N ALA A 239 -37.51 16.16 -47.75
CA ALA A 239 -38.64 15.63 -46.99
C ALA A 239 -38.16 14.53 -46.03
N THR A 240 -37.35 13.57 -46.51
CA THR A 240 -36.81 12.50 -45.66
C THR A 240 -35.88 13.03 -44.58
N VAL A 241 -35.04 14.02 -44.88
CA VAL A 241 -34.18 14.67 -43.87
C VAL A 241 -35.02 15.40 -42.83
N LYS A 242 -36.09 16.11 -43.23
CA LYS A 242 -37.00 16.75 -42.26
C LYS A 242 -37.70 15.73 -41.38
N ASP A 243 -38.15 14.61 -41.94
CA ASP A 243 -38.77 13.54 -41.17
C ASP A 243 -37.78 12.91 -40.18
N LEU A 244 -36.55 12.65 -40.62
CA LEU A 244 -35.48 12.14 -39.76
C LEU A 244 -35.07 13.16 -38.69
N GLU A 245 -35.00 14.44 -39.01
CA GLU A 245 -34.75 15.50 -38.03
C GLU A 245 -35.88 15.60 -37.01
N MET A 246 -37.14 15.43 -37.40
CA MET A 246 -38.27 15.34 -36.47
C MET A 246 -38.14 14.11 -35.56
N GLN A 247 -37.77 12.95 -36.11
CA GLN A 247 -37.53 11.74 -35.32
C GLN A 247 -36.38 11.93 -34.34
N VAL A 248 -35.24 12.49 -34.78
CA VAL A 248 -34.09 12.77 -33.90
C VAL A 248 -34.43 13.82 -32.83
N LYS A 249 -35.21 14.85 -33.17
CA LYS A 249 -35.71 15.83 -32.19
C LYS A 249 -36.60 15.18 -31.13
N ALA A 250 -37.40 14.17 -31.48
CA ALA A 250 -38.19 13.42 -30.51
C ALA A 250 -37.32 12.63 -29.52
N PHE A 251 -36.07 12.30 -29.88
CA PHE A 251 -35.08 11.68 -28.99
C PHE A 251 -34.07 12.67 -28.40
N HIS A 252 -34.25 13.98 -28.62
CA HIS A 252 -33.31 14.99 -28.13
C HIS A 252 -33.40 15.08 -26.60
N GLY A 253 -32.28 14.81 -25.94
CA GLY A 253 -32.19 14.76 -24.48
C GLY A 253 -32.02 13.35 -23.90
N LEU A 254 -32.17 12.27 -24.69
CA LEU A 254 -31.89 10.92 -24.20
C LEU A 254 -30.41 10.53 -24.40
N PRO A 255 -29.74 9.96 -23.39
CA PRO A 255 -28.40 9.38 -23.48
C PRO A 255 -28.28 8.29 -24.55
N GLN A 256 -27.05 8.08 -25.06
CA GLN A 256 -26.77 7.04 -26.08
C GLN A 256 -26.94 5.61 -25.55
N ASP A 257 -26.87 5.40 -24.22
CA ASP A 257 -27.07 4.11 -23.58
C ASP A 257 -28.56 3.85 -23.31
N ILE A 258 -29.06 2.70 -23.79
CA ILE A 258 -30.49 2.32 -23.72
C ILE A 258 -30.99 2.23 -22.27
N ASP A 259 -30.16 1.74 -21.36
CA ASP A 259 -30.54 1.58 -19.94
C ASP A 259 -30.60 2.93 -19.21
N LEU A 260 -29.71 3.87 -19.53
CA LEU A 260 -29.74 5.23 -18.99
C LEU A 260 -30.93 6.02 -19.55
N ALA A 261 -31.21 5.89 -20.84
CA ALA A 261 -32.39 6.47 -21.48
C ALA A 261 -33.70 5.98 -20.84
N ARG A 262 -33.78 4.71 -20.44
CA ARG A 262 -34.94 4.16 -19.71
C ARG A 262 -35.09 4.78 -18.32
N LEU A 263 -34.00 4.91 -17.58
CA LEU A 263 -34.02 5.53 -16.25
C LEU A 263 -34.47 7.00 -16.31
N GLU A 264 -33.96 7.77 -17.26
CA GLU A 264 -34.39 9.15 -17.44
C GLU A 264 -35.86 9.26 -17.85
N LEU A 265 -36.35 8.38 -18.74
CA LEU A 265 -37.76 8.33 -19.11
C LEU A 265 -38.65 7.98 -17.91
N GLU A 266 -38.24 7.03 -17.07
CA GLU A 266 -38.94 6.71 -15.82
C GLU A 266 -38.97 7.90 -14.86
N SER A 267 -37.86 8.63 -14.73
CA SER A 267 -37.80 9.84 -13.90
C SER A 267 -38.75 10.93 -14.38
N LEU A 268 -38.75 11.25 -15.68
CA LEU A 268 -39.66 12.24 -16.29
C LEU A 268 -41.12 11.79 -16.20
N ARG A 269 -41.39 10.48 -16.26
CA ARG A 269 -42.74 9.93 -16.03
C ARG A 269 -43.19 10.07 -14.58
N MET A 270 -42.27 9.99 -13.61
CA MET A 270 -42.61 10.26 -12.22
C MET A 270 -42.91 11.75 -12.04
N GLU A 271 -42.06 12.64 -12.55
CA GLU A 271 -42.28 14.10 -12.50
C GLU A 271 -43.62 14.49 -13.15
N LEU A 272 -43.95 13.95 -14.33
CA LEU A 272 -45.25 14.21 -14.95
C LEU A 272 -46.42 13.72 -14.10
N ARG A 273 -46.32 12.56 -13.43
CA ARG A 273 -47.37 12.09 -12.53
C ARG A 273 -47.52 13.00 -11.32
N ASP A 274 -46.41 13.48 -10.78
CA ASP A 274 -46.43 14.38 -9.62
C ASP A 274 -47.01 15.75 -10.00
N LEU A 275 -46.60 16.33 -11.13
CA LEU A 275 -47.22 17.53 -11.68
C LEU A 275 -48.71 17.34 -12.03
N THR A 276 -49.10 16.14 -12.48
CA THR A 276 -50.51 15.81 -12.73
C THR A 276 -51.30 15.75 -11.43
N ARG A 277 -50.73 15.17 -10.36
CA ARG A 277 -51.34 15.16 -9.02
C ARG A 277 -51.44 16.56 -8.44
N GLU A 278 -50.40 17.39 -8.60
CA GLU A 278 -50.45 18.79 -8.18
C GLU A 278 -51.54 19.54 -8.94
N ARG A 279 -51.61 19.39 -10.26
CA ARG A 279 -52.68 19.96 -11.08
C ARG A 279 -54.05 19.50 -10.61
N ASP A 280 -54.23 18.21 -10.39
CA ASP A 280 -55.52 17.63 -10.00
C ASP A 280 -55.92 18.08 -8.59
N GLY A 281 -54.97 18.17 -7.65
CA GLY A 281 -55.21 18.72 -6.31
C GLY A 281 -55.54 20.21 -6.33
N LEU A 282 -54.85 21.00 -7.16
CA LEU A 282 -55.20 22.42 -7.39
C LEU A 282 -56.58 22.56 -8.05
N PHE A 283 -56.92 21.66 -8.97
CA PHE A 283 -58.22 21.64 -9.64
C PHE A 283 -59.34 21.24 -8.70
N GLU A 284 -59.17 20.19 -7.89
CA GLU A 284 -60.10 19.79 -6.83
C GLU A 284 -60.29 20.95 -5.84
N GLY A 285 -59.20 21.59 -5.40
CA GLY A 285 -59.29 22.77 -4.54
C GLY A 285 -60.03 23.96 -5.17
N LEU A 286 -59.98 24.11 -6.49
CA LEU A 286 -60.76 25.12 -7.21
C LEU A 286 -62.24 24.72 -7.32
N VAL A 287 -62.52 23.45 -7.62
CA VAL A 287 -63.87 22.89 -7.73
C VAL A 287 -64.59 22.89 -6.37
N GLU A 288 -63.92 22.58 -5.26
CA GLU A 288 -64.49 22.65 -3.90
C GLU A 288 -64.82 24.08 -3.46
N ARG A 289 -64.07 25.07 -3.95
CA ARG A 289 -64.34 26.49 -3.69
C ARG A 289 -65.56 27.00 -4.47
N GLU A 290 -65.75 26.51 -5.69
CA GLU A 290 -66.83 26.96 -6.59
C GLU A 290 -68.09 26.07 -6.50
N SER A 291 -68.02 24.90 -5.87
CA SER A 291 -69.18 24.01 -5.68
C SER A 291 -69.98 24.34 -4.41
N PRO A 292 -71.29 24.62 -4.53
CA PRO A 292 -72.12 24.97 -3.38
C PRO A 292 -72.32 23.78 -2.44
N LYS A 293 -71.83 23.89 -1.19
CA LYS A 293 -72.09 22.92 -0.11
C LYS A 293 -73.60 22.71 0.06
N LYS A 294 -74.08 21.51 -0.28
CA LYS A 294 -75.45 21.04 0.00
C LYS A 294 -75.60 20.92 1.53
N ARG A 295 -76.27 21.87 2.17
CA ARG A 295 -76.66 21.78 3.58
C ARG A 295 -77.60 20.58 3.76
N GLY A 296 -77.13 19.54 4.42
CA GLY A 296 -77.98 18.48 4.96
C GLY A 296 -78.80 19.02 6.14
N ARG A 297 -80.03 18.50 6.27
CA ARG A 297 -81.00 18.78 7.35
C ARG A 297 -80.42 18.64 8.75
#